data_AF-A0A925HWU1-F1
#
_entry.id   AF-A0A925HWU1-F1
#
_cell.length_a   1.000
_cell.length_b   1.000
_cell.length_c   1.000
_cell.angle_alpha   90.00
_cell.angle_beta   90.00
_cell.angle_gamma   90.00
#
_symmetry.space_group_name_H-M   'P 1'
#
loop_
_entity.id
_entity.type
_entity.pdbx_description
1 polymer ?
#
loop_
_entity_poly.entity_id
_entity_poly.type
_entity_poly.pdbx_seq_one_letter_code
_entity_poly.pdbx_strand_id
1 'polypeptide(L)' 'CTALLQAEVNIVQAIPLIIRPHGNPAVALMVDNLEMAMETLTSKGFTMLTEGDLAEEE' A
#
# COMPACT_ATOMS: atom_id res chain seq x y z
N CYS A 1 -1.40 -7.19 6.05
CA CYS A 1 -1.27 -6.39 7.30
C CYS A 1 -0.37 -7.04 8.36
N THR A 2 -0.29 -8.37 8.48
CA THR A 2 0.60 -9.03 9.47
C THR A 2 2.05 -8.57 9.39
N ALA A 3 2.56 -8.30 8.18
CA ALA A 3 3.91 -7.79 7.99
C ALA A 3 4.15 -6.44 8.70
N LEU A 4 3.20 -5.50 8.57
CA LEU A 4 3.31 -4.18 9.22
C LEU A 4 3.21 -4.29 10.74
N LEU A 5 2.33 -5.16 11.25
CA LEU A 5 2.24 -5.43 12.69
C LEU A 5 3.52 -6.07 13.25
N GLN A 6 4.13 -7.00 12.53
CA GLN A 6 5.40 -7.62 12.92
C GLN A 6 6.57 -6.64 12.91
N ALA A 7 6.50 -5.60 12.07
CA ALA A 7 7.47 -4.52 12.01
C ALA A 7 7.13 -3.38 12.99
N GLU A 8 6.11 -3.53 13.84
CA GLU A 8 5.67 -2.50 14.79
C GLU A 8 5.25 -1.17 14.12
N VAL A 9 4.74 -1.25 12.88
CA VAL A 9 4.18 -0.11 12.15
C VAL A 9 2.68 -0.01 12.40
N ASN A 10 2.22 1.16 12.87
CA ASN A 10 0.79 1.39 13.09
C ASN A 10 0.08 1.78 11.79
N ILE A 11 -1.06 1.14 11.54
CA ILE A 11 -1.97 1.49 10.44
C ILE A 11 -3.00 2.48 10.98
N VAL A 12 -2.93 3.73 10.53
CA VAL A 12 -3.89 4.77 10.91
C VAL A 12 -5.17 4.61 10.09
N GLN A 13 -5.05 4.33 8.79
CA GLN A 13 -6.18 4.06 7.90
C GLN A 13 -5.83 2.98 6.88
N ALA A 14 -6.83 2.19 6.50
CA ALA A 14 -6.76 1.23 5.41
C ALA A 14 -8.07 1.28 4.62
N ILE A 15 -7.99 1.74 3.37
CA ILE A 15 -9.17 1.97 2.53
C ILE A 15 -8.98 1.22 1.20
N PRO A 16 -9.88 0.30 0.82
CA PRO A 16 -9.81 -0.32 -0.49
C PRO A 16 -10.08 0.74 -1.58
N LEU A 17 -9.30 0.69 -2.66
CA LEU A 17 -9.55 1.53 -3.82
C LEU A 17 -10.77 0.99 -4.59
N ILE A 18 -11.63 1.91 -5.04
CA ILE A 18 -12.78 1.58 -5.90
C ILE A 18 -12.28 1.21 -7.30
N ILE A 19 -11.32 1.98 -7.82
CA ILE A 19 -10.62 1.67 -9.06
C ILE A 19 -9.68 0.49 -8.89
N ARG A 20 -9.41 -0.21 -10.00
CA ARG A 20 -8.47 -1.34 -10.03
C ARG A 20 -7.27 -0.99 -10.91
N PRO A 21 -6.23 -0.34 -10.34
CA PRO A 21 -4.97 -0.09 -11.04
C PRO A 21 -4.45 -1.38 -11.67
N HIS A 22 -4.15 -1.34 -12.97
CA HIS A 22 -3.67 -2.50 -13.74
C HIS A 22 -4.61 -3.73 -13.67
N GLY A 23 -5.91 -3.52 -13.43
CA GLY A 23 -6.91 -4.58 -13.26
C GLY A 23 -6.88 -5.29 -11.89
N ASN A 24 -5.99 -4.88 -10.99
CA ASN A 24 -5.78 -5.53 -9.69
C ASN A 24 -6.45 -4.77 -8.54
N PRO A 25 -6.94 -5.47 -7.50
CA PRO A 25 -7.42 -4.81 -6.29
C PRO A 25 -6.25 -4.15 -5.55
N ALA A 26 -6.48 -2.95 -5.03
CA ALA A 26 -5.49 -2.17 -4.31
C ALA A 26 -6.08 -1.58 -3.02
N VAL A 27 -5.22 -1.29 -2.05
CA VAL A 27 -5.59 -0.70 -0.75
C VAL A 27 -4.67 0.48 -0.48
N ALA A 28 -5.25 1.65 -0.21
CA ALA A 28 -4.53 2.79 0.32
C ALA A 28 -4.30 2.60 1.82
N LEU A 29 -3.05 2.76 2.25
CA LEU A 29 -2.65 2.66 3.64
C LEU A 29 -2.07 4.00 4.12
N MET A 30 -2.62 4.51 5.21
CA MET A 30 -1.98 5.58 5.98
C MET A 30 -1.33 4.95 7.20
N VAL A 31 -0.04 5.14 7.35
CA VAL A 31 0.78 4.56 8.43
C VAL A 31 1.52 5.67 9.17
N ASP A 32 1.97 5.37 10.38
CA ASP A 32 2.79 6.28 11.18
C ASP A 32 4.25 6.39 10.69
N ASN A 33 4.78 5.33 10.10
CA ASN A 33 6.12 5.29 9.52
C ASN A 33 6.10 4.75 8.08
N LEU A 34 6.16 5.65 7.10
CA LEU A 34 6.10 5.31 5.68
C LEU A 34 7.33 4.51 5.21
N GLU A 35 8.53 4.90 5.62
CA GLU A 35 9.79 4.28 5.18
C GLU A 35 9.85 2.80 5.61
N MET A 36 9.61 2.55 6.90
CA MET A 36 9.58 1.19 7.44
C MET A 36 8.46 0.34 6.83
N ALA A 37 7.29 0.93 6.57
CA ALA A 37 6.19 0.24 5.91
C ALA A 37 6.58 -0.17 4.48
N MET A 38 7.17 0.74 3.71
CA MET A 38 7.60 0.47 2.33
C MET A 38 8.65 -0.63 2.27
N GLU A 39 9.68 -0.56 3.11
CA GLU A 39 10.72 -1.61 3.19
C GLU A 39 10.10 -2.96 3.57
N THR A 40 9.26 -2.97 4.60
CA THR A 40 8.58 -4.18 5.09
C THR A 40 7.70 -4.80 4.02
N LEU A 41 6.85 -4.02 3.37
CA LEU A 41 5.93 -4.51 2.33
C LEU A 41 6.69 -4.95 1.07
N THR A 42 7.72 -4.21 0.66
CA THR A 42 8.57 -4.59 -0.48
C THR A 42 9.29 -5.91 -0.22
N SER A 43 9.85 -6.09 0.99
CA SER A 43 10.51 -7.36 1.39
C SER A 43 9.56 -8.57 1.40
N LYS A 44 8.25 -8.33 1.48
CA LYS A 44 7.19 -9.34 1.42
C LYS A 44 6.59 -9.50 0.02
N GLY A 45 7.11 -8.80 -0.98
CA GLY A 45 6.70 -8.90 -2.38
C GLY A 45 5.43 -8.14 -2.73
N PHE A 46 5.01 -7.16 -1.92
CA PHE A 46 3.92 -6.27 -2.30
C PHE A 46 4.40 -5.22 -3.31
N THR A 47 3.57 -4.93 -4.29
CA THR A 47 3.81 -3.86 -5.27
C THR A 47 3.34 -2.52 -4.70
N MET A 48 4.23 -1.53 -4.66
CA MET A 48 3.87 -0.15 -4.35
C MET A 48 3.26 0.50 -5.59
N LEU A 49 2.15 1.21 -5.39
CA LEU A 49 1.52 2.02 -6.43
C LEU A 49 1.94 3.48 -6.24
N THR A 50 2.30 4.12 -7.34
CA THR A 50 2.58 5.55 -7.41
C THR A 50 1.37 6.31 -7.92
N GLU A 51 1.41 7.64 -7.88
CA GLU A 51 0.35 8.47 -8.47
C GLU A 51 0.12 8.16 -9.95
N GLY A 52 1.17 7.81 -10.69
CA GLY A 52 1.07 7.43 -12.11
C GLY A 52 0.31 6.12 -12.33
N ASP A 53 0.34 5.20 -11.36
CA ASP A 53 -0.44 3.95 -11.43
C ASP A 53 -1.93 4.17 -11.14
N LEU A 54 -2.28 5.30 -10.54
CA LEU A 54 -3.66 5.69 -10.21
C LEU A 54 -4.27 6.61 -11.27
N ALA A 55 -3.48 7.15 -12.18
CA ALA A 55 -3.99 7.90 -13.31
C ALA A 55 -4.86 6.98 -14.17
N GLU A 56 -6.08 7.41 -14.49
CA GLU A 56 -6.88 6.72 -15.50
C GLU A 56 -6.13 6.80 -16.85
N GLU A 57 -6.03 5.68 -17.56
CA GLU A 57 -5.75 5.74 -18.99
C GLU A 57 -6.93 6.51 -19.63
N GLU A 58 -6.70 7.77 -20.01
CA GLU A 58 -7.66 8.58 -20.78
C GLU A 58 -8.11 7.87 -22.08
#